data_AF-A0A937QVA0-F1
#
_entry.id   AF-A0A937QVA0-F1
#
_cell.length_a   1.000
_cell.length_b   1.000
_cell.length_c   1.000
_cell.angle_alpha   90.00
_cell.angle_beta   90.00
_cell.angle_gamma   90.00
#
_symmetry.space_group_name_H-M   'P 1'
#
loop_
_entity.id
_entity.type
_entity.pdbx_description
1 polymer ?
#
loop_
_entity_poly.entity_id
_entity_poly.type
_entity_poly.pdbx_seq_one_letter_code
_entity_poly.pdbx_strand_id
1 'polypeptide(L)'
;MGSSTRLDRNVDRRDFLKTGVSVVVGSVAAGSGAVAAGEPSTDPKQIPTRQLGKTGRMLPILGYGGAGLPKKWGNPLSTEDRVKLVRTVYDRGVRYFDTAGNYMESQSILGEGLKGIRDKVYLVTKVETTVPAEVRSAVEKSLEELQTDYLDAILIHGTPGLEQMTVDRAMPTSRHFPVM
;
A
#
# COMPACT_ATOMS: atom_id res chain seq x y z
N MET A 1 -50.32 -25.16 -16.15
CA MET A 1 -50.13 -24.25 -15.00
C MET A 1 -48.69 -24.39 -14.53
N GLY A 2 -47.91 -23.30 -14.47
CA GLY A 2 -46.58 -23.30 -13.83
C GLY A 2 -45.39 -23.01 -14.74
N SER A 3 -45.35 -21.83 -15.35
CA SER A 3 -44.12 -21.23 -15.89
C SER A 3 -43.26 -20.71 -14.73
N SER A 4 -41.95 -21.01 -14.75
CA SER A 4 -40.95 -20.29 -13.95
C SER A 4 -39.66 -20.17 -14.74
N THR A 5 -39.61 -19.11 -15.54
CA THR A 5 -38.41 -18.54 -16.18
C THR A 5 -37.40 -18.11 -15.11
N ARG A 6 -36.19 -18.69 -15.11
CA ARG A 6 -35.02 -18.12 -14.42
C ARG A 6 -34.58 -16.89 -15.20
N LEU A 7 -34.57 -15.72 -14.56
CA LEU A 7 -34.01 -14.49 -15.11
C LEU A 7 -32.50 -14.46 -14.82
N ASP A 8 -31.69 -14.78 -15.83
CA ASP A 8 -30.31 -14.34 -15.91
C ASP A 8 -30.31 -12.79 -15.97
N ARG A 9 -29.87 -12.15 -14.89
CA ARG A 9 -29.55 -10.71 -14.92
C ARG A 9 -28.05 -10.56 -14.96
N ASN A 10 -27.53 -10.56 -16.18
CA ASN A 10 -26.17 -10.17 -16.49
C ASN A 10 -26.07 -8.64 -16.33
N VAL A 11 -25.62 -8.17 -15.16
CA VAL A 11 -25.42 -6.74 -14.92
C VAL A 11 -24.12 -6.33 -15.60
N ASP A 12 -24.22 -5.55 -16.68
CA ASP A 12 -23.06 -5.11 -17.44
C ASP A 12 -22.35 -3.94 -16.72
N ARG A 13 -21.03 -3.81 -16.93
CA ARG A 13 -20.17 -2.81 -16.29
C ARG A 13 -20.67 -1.37 -16.47
N ARG A 14 -21.44 -1.12 -17.53
CA ARG A 14 -22.05 0.18 -17.84
C ARG A 14 -23.27 0.52 -16.97
N ASP A 15 -24.00 -0.47 -16.47
CA ASP A 15 -25.16 -0.25 -15.60
C ASP A 15 -24.74 0.04 -14.16
N PHE A 16 -23.61 -0.52 -13.72
CA PHE A 16 -22.99 -0.21 -12.43
C PHE A 16 -22.57 1.26 -12.32
N LEU A 17 -22.01 1.84 -13.39
CA LEU A 17 -21.56 3.23 -13.41
C LEU A 17 -22.70 4.24 -13.43
N LYS A 18 -23.88 3.87 -13.96
CA LYS A 18 -25.05 4.77 -14.00
C LYS A 18 -25.81 4.85 -12.68
N THR A 19 -25.67 3.85 -11.81
CA THR A 19 -26.39 3.78 -10.53
C THR A 19 -25.64 4.47 -9.37
N GLY A 20 -24.41 4.94 -9.62
CA GLY A 20 -23.49 5.41 -8.57
C GLY A 20 -23.52 6.90 -8.20
N VAL A 21 -24.56 7.67 -8.56
CA VAL A 21 -24.72 9.06 -8.10
C VAL A 21 -26.02 9.19 -7.33
N SER A 22 -25.95 8.97 -6.03
CA SER A 22 -26.93 9.45 -5.06
C SER A 22 -26.16 10.10 -3.92
N VAL A 23 -26.02 11.42 -4.01
CA VAL A 23 -25.46 12.24 -2.93
C VAL A 23 -26.56 12.38 -1.87
N VAL A 24 -26.42 11.68 -0.75
CA VAL A 24 -27.21 11.96 0.45
C VAL A 24 -26.47 13.05 1.23
N VAL A 25 -26.97 14.28 1.15
CA VAL A 25 -26.54 15.36 2.05
C VAL A 25 -27.19 15.11 3.41
N GLY A 26 -26.43 14.47 4.32
CA GLY A 26 -26.79 14.32 5.73
C GLY A 26 -26.00 15.30 6.58
N SER A 27 -26.68 16.28 7.17
CA SER A 27 -26.12 17.21 8.15
C SER A 27 -25.78 16.47 9.44
N VAL A 28 -24.49 16.43 9.81
CA VAL A 28 -24.04 15.93 11.11
C VAL A 28 -23.35 17.05 11.88
N ALA A 29 -23.85 17.28 13.10
CA ALA A 29 -23.40 18.29 14.03
C ALA A 29 -21.97 18.04 14.54
N ALA A 30 -21.32 19.14 14.93
CA ALA A 30 -19.92 19.24 15.32
C ALA A 30 -19.50 18.32 16.49
N GLY A 31 -18.34 17.69 16.35
CA GLY A 31 -17.67 16.92 17.40
C GLY A 31 -16.27 16.46 16.96
N SER A 32 -15.27 17.26 17.32
CA SER A 32 -13.82 17.01 17.47
C SER A 32 -13.12 15.95 16.60
N GLY A 33 -12.27 16.44 15.69
CA GLY A 33 -11.03 15.74 15.29
C GLY A 33 -11.12 14.80 14.08
N ALA A 34 -11.92 15.11 13.07
CA ALA A 34 -11.75 14.48 11.76
C ALA A 34 -10.55 15.12 11.05
N VAL A 35 -9.46 14.36 10.90
CA VAL A 35 -8.48 14.68 9.85
C VAL A 35 -9.26 14.72 8.53
N ALA A 36 -9.31 15.89 7.91
CA ALA A 36 -10.03 16.04 6.65
C ALA A 36 -9.39 15.08 5.65
N ALA A 37 -10.16 14.07 5.23
CA ALA A 37 -9.81 13.27 4.07
C ALA A 37 -9.72 14.25 2.91
N GLY A 38 -8.51 14.52 2.43
CA GLY A 38 -8.29 15.50 1.37
C GLY A 38 -9.17 15.18 0.17
N GLU A 39 -9.85 16.18 -0.37
CA GLU A 39 -10.69 15.99 -1.54
C GLU A 39 -9.86 15.42 -2.70
N PRO A 40 -10.45 14.53 -3.53
CA PRO A 40 -9.77 14.00 -4.70
C PRO A 40 -9.29 15.15 -5.60
N SER A 41 -8.01 15.13 -5.97
CA SER A 41 -7.46 16.15 -6.86
C SER A 41 -8.16 16.14 -8.22
N THR A 42 -8.65 17.30 -8.65
CA THR A 42 -9.30 17.51 -9.95
C THR A 42 -8.35 18.08 -11.02
N ASP A 43 -7.06 18.24 -10.68
CA ASP A 43 -6.04 18.72 -11.62
C ASP A 43 -5.64 17.57 -12.56
N PRO A 44 -5.85 17.67 -13.88
CA PRO A 44 -5.47 16.62 -14.83
C PRO A 44 -3.96 16.35 -14.89
N LYS A 45 -3.12 17.20 -14.28
CA LYS A 45 -1.67 16.98 -14.13
C LYS A 45 -1.29 16.19 -12.88
N GLN A 46 -2.25 15.92 -11.98
CA GLN A 46 -2.02 15.16 -10.76
C GLN A 46 -2.58 13.74 -10.86
N ILE A 47 -1.89 12.80 -10.24
CA ILE A 47 -2.36 11.40 -10.16
C ILE A 47 -3.64 11.40 -9.31
N PRO A 48 -4.78 10.88 -9.81
CA PRO A 48 -5.99 10.79 -9.02
C PRO A 48 -5.76 10.05 -7.71
N THR A 49 -6.48 10.44 -6.65
CA THR A 49 -6.34 9.83 -5.32
C THR A 49 -7.60 9.04 -4.94
N ARG A 50 -7.43 8.02 -4.11
CA ARG A 50 -8.51 7.23 -3.51
C ARG A 50 -8.19 6.91 -2.06
N GLN A 51 -9.23 6.77 -1.25
CA GLN A 51 -9.11 6.33 0.13
C GLN A 51 -8.61 4.89 0.21
N LEU A 52 -7.59 4.64 1.03
CA LEU A 52 -7.09 3.30 1.32
C LEU A 52 -8.02 2.59 2.32
N GLY A 53 -8.84 1.67 1.83
CA GLY A 53 -9.79 0.93 2.67
C GLY A 53 -10.68 1.87 3.50
N LYS A 54 -10.75 1.63 4.82
CA LYS A 54 -11.49 2.47 5.78
C LYS A 54 -10.56 3.34 6.65
N THR A 55 -9.33 3.56 6.21
CA THR A 55 -8.28 4.20 7.03
C THR A 55 -8.40 5.72 7.10
N GLY A 56 -9.19 6.35 6.24
CA GLY A 56 -9.20 7.82 6.09
C GLY A 56 -8.01 8.37 5.28
N ARG A 57 -7.00 7.56 4.96
CA ARG A 57 -5.83 8.01 4.18
C ARG A 57 -6.16 8.06 2.69
N MET A 58 -5.94 9.22 2.08
CA MET A 58 -6.03 9.42 0.63
C MET A 58 -4.67 9.22 -0.01
N LEU A 59 -4.56 8.30 -0.97
CA LEU A 59 -3.30 7.99 -1.65
C LEU A 59 -3.48 8.05 -3.17
N PRO A 60 -2.43 8.40 -3.94
CA PRO A 60 -2.45 8.28 -5.39
C PRO A 60 -2.81 6.85 -5.81
N ILE A 61 -3.64 6.71 -6.85
CA ILE A 61 -4.03 5.39 -7.38
C ILE A 61 -2.87 4.64 -8.04
N LEU A 62 -1.76 5.32 -8.28
CA LEU A 62 -0.52 4.74 -8.81
C LEU A 62 0.54 4.70 -7.70
N GLY A 63 1.06 3.51 -7.44
CA GLY A 63 2.20 3.28 -6.57
C GLY A 63 3.46 2.90 -7.36
N TYR A 64 4.61 2.94 -6.69
CA TYR A 64 5.88 2.48 -7.21
C TYR A 64 6.27 1.13 -6.61
N GLY A 65 6.42 0.13 -7.47
CA GLY A 65 6.84 -1.21 -7.08
C GLY A 65 8.37 -1.38 -7.14
N GLY A 66 8.98 -1.68 -6.00
CA GLY A 66 10.41 -1.83 -5.81
C GLY A 66 11.00 -3.11 -6.41
N ALA A 67 10.19 -4.06 -6.86
CA ALA A 67 10.65 -5.26 -7.57
C ALA A 67 11.41 -4.94 -8.87
N GLY A 68 11.25 -3.75 -9.44
CA GLY A 68 12.03 -3.33 -10.61
C GLY A 68 13.44 -2.82 -10.29
N LEU A 69 13.80 -2.63 -9.02
CA LEU A 69 15.09 -2.04 -8.61
C LEU A 69 16.28 -3.00 -8.66
N PRO A 70 16.16 -4.30 -8.37
CA PRO A 70 17.31 -5.19 -8.31
C PRO A 70 18.07 -5.32 -9.63
N LYS A 71 19.39 -5.22 -9.57
CA LYS A 71 20.26 -5.42 -10.74
C LYS A 71 20.17 -6.86 -11.24
N LYS A 72 20.09 -7.81 -10.30
CA LYS A 72 19.94 -9.25 -10.58
C LYS A 72 18.64 -9.57 -11.35
N TRP A 73 17.64 -8.70 -11.28
CA TRP A 73 16.37 -8.86 -12.00
C TRP A 73 16.29 -8.00 -13.27
N GLY A 74 17.45 -7.63 -13.82
CA GLY A 74 17.56 -7.01 -15.14
C GLY A 74 17.47 -5.48 -15.13
N ASN A 75 17.54 -4.82 -13.98
CA ASN A 75 17.66 -3.37 -13.96
C ASN A 75 19.07 -2.94 -14.46
N PRO A 76 19.16 -2.19 -15.59
CA PRO A 76 20.45 -1.84 -16.19
C PRO A 76 21.10 -0.62 -15.53
N LEU A 77 20.39 0.09 -14.65
CA LEU A 77 20.85 1.33 -14.06
C LEU A 77 21.94 1.10 -13.00
N SER A 78 22.79 2.11 -12.83
CA SER A 78 23.70 2.20 -11.68
C SER A 78 22.92 2.26 -10.36
N THR A 79 23.58 2.06 -9.22
CA THR A 79 22.92 2.23 -7.92
C THR A 79 22.44 3.68 -7.74
N GLU A 80 23.29 4.64 -8.10
CA GLU A 80 23.03 6.08 -8.01
C GLU A 80 21.82 6.48 -8.86
N ASP A 81 21.69 5.93 -10.07
CA ASP A 81 20.56 6.24 -10.94
C ASP A 81 19.26 5.57 -10.49
N ARG A 82 19.34 4.42 -9.81
CA ARG A 82 18.17 3.80 -9.16
C ARG A 82 17.69 4.62 -7.97
N VAL A 83 18.61 5.18 -7.18
CA VAL A 83 18.28 6.12 -6.09
C VAL A 83 17.65 7.40 -6.65
N LYS A 84 18.22 7.98 -7.72
CA LYS A 84 17.63 9.14 -8.41
C LYS A 84 16.28 8.83 -9.03
N LEU A 85 16.06 7.61 -9.52
CA LEU A 85 14.77 7.17 -10.06
C LEU A 85 13.69 7.21 -8.97
N VAL A 86 13.99 6.72 -7.75
CA VAL A 86 13.05 6.82 -6.61
C VAL A 86 12.66 8.27 -6.34
N ARG A 87 13.63 9.19 -6.36
CA ARG A 87 13.37 10.63 -6.17
C ARG A 87 12.52 11.21 -7.29
N THR A 88 12.83 10.85 -8.54
CA THR A 88 12.07 11.29 -9.72
C THR A 88 10.62 10.81 -9.64
N VAL A 89 10.39 9.58 -9.21
CA VAL A 89 9.04 9.02 -9.04
C VAL A 89 8.24 9.80 -7.99
N TYR A 90 8.87 10.17 -6.87
CA TYR A 90 8.26 11.08 -5.88
C TYR A 90 7.95 12.45 -6.49
N ASP A 91 8.87 13.05 -7.26
CA ASP A 91 8.68 14.35 -7.90
C ASP A 91 7.55 14.33 -8.95
N ARG A 92 7.22 13.15 -9.51
CA ARG A 92 6.07 12.94 -10.41
C ARG A 92 4.74 12.67 -9.69
N GLY A 93 4.69 12.84 -8.37
CA GLY A 93 3.45 12.80 -7.59
C GLY A 93 3.10 11.42 -7.01
N VAL A 94 3.95 10.41 -7.19
CA VAL A 94 3.75 9.12 -6.51
C VAL A 94 4.06 9.27 -5.01
N ARG A 95 3.20 8.69 -4.18
CA ARG A 95 3.34 8.72 -2.72
C ARG A 95 3.26 7.33 -2.09
N TYR A 96 2.90 6.30 -2.84
CA TYR A 96 2.86 4.92 -2.36
C TYR A 96 4.08 4.16 -2.90
N PHE A 97 4.92 3.64 -2.02
CA PHE A 97 6.14 2.89 -2.35
C PHE A 97 6.05 1.50 -1.74
N ASP A 98 6.25 0.48 -2.56
CA ASP A 98 6.12 -0.93 -2.17
C ASP A 98 7.44 -1.66 -2.40
N THR A 99 7.86 -2.49 -1.45
CA THR A 99 9.05 -3.35 -1.57
C THR A 99 8.87 -4.62 -0.75
N ALA A 100 9.91 -5.44 -0.59
CA ALA A 100 9.92 -6.63 0.24
C ALA A 100 11.34 -7.07 0.63
N GLY A 101 11.46 -7.84 1.71
CA GLY A 101 12.74 -8.40 2.17
C GLY A 101 13.43 -9.36 1.20
N ASN A 102 12.67 -9.96 0.28
CA ASN A 102 13.22 -10.83 -0.76
C ASN A 102 13.51 -10.09 -2.08
N TYR A 103 13.26 -8.77 -2.16
CA TYR A 103 13.53 -7.95 -3.35
C TYR A 103 14.99 -7.46 -3.41
N MET A 104 15.95 -8.30 -3.02
CA MET A 104 17.40 -8.00 -3.12
C MET A 104 17.74 -6.57 -2.63
N GLU A 105 18.34 -5.72 -3.47
CA GLU A 105 18.78 -4.36 -3.11
C GLU A 105 17.63 -3.32 -3.09
N SER A 106 16.37 -3.74 -3.22
CA SER A 106 15.23 -2.83 -3.33
C SER A 106 15.04 -1.96 -2.09
N GLN A 107 15.16 -2.55 -0.89
CA GLN A 107 14.96 -1.82 0.36
C GLN A 107 16.04 -0.77 0.59
N SER A 108 17.31 -1.10 0.40
CA SER A 108 18.41 -0.14 0.54
C SER A 108 18.33 1.02 -0.47
N ILE A 109 17.97 0.72 -1.73
CA ILE A 109 17.79 1.77 -2.75
C ILE A 109 16.61 2.69 -2.42
N LEU A 110 15.48 2.14 -1.97
CA LEU A 110 14.33 2.94 -1.53
C LEU A 110 14.68 3.77 -0.29
N GLY A 111 15.36 3.17 0.70
CA GLY A 111 15.78 3.86 1.91
C GLY A 111 16.65 5.07 1.59
N GLU A 112 17.63 4.91 0.69
CA GLU A 112 18.46 6.02 0.25
C GLU A 112 17.67 7.08 -0.54
N GLY A 113 16.83 6.66 -1.50
CA GLY A 113 16.05 7.58 -2.36
C GLY A 113 14.98 8.38 -1.62
N LEU A 114 14.50 7.87 -0.48
CA LEU A 114 13.47 8.49 0.35
C LEU A 114 14.03 9.34 1.50
N LYS A 115 15.36 9.46 1.64
CA LYS A 115 15.96 10.34 2.66
C LYS A 115 15.43 11.77 2.55
N GLY A 116 15.08 12.33 3.70
CA GLY A 116 14.52 13.69 3.84
C GLY A 116 13.09 13.87 3.33
N ILE A 117 12.42 12.81 2.87
CA ILE A 117 11.00 12.85 2.43
C ILE A 117 10.19 11.65 2.96
N ARG A 118 10.74 10.90 3.92
CA ARG A 118 10.12 9.67 4.45
C ARG A 118 8.73 9.93 5.03
N ASP A 119 8.55 11.05 5.72
CA ASP A 119 7.29 11.54 6.30
C ASP A 119 6.22 11.92 5.26
N LYS A 120 6.61 12.05 3.99
CA LYS A 120 5.73 12.45 2.89
C LYS A 120 5.27 11.28 2.04
N VAL A 121 5.67 10.04 2.35
CA VAL A 121 5.33 8.85 1.57
C VAL A 121 4.69 7.79 2.44
N TYR A 122 3.89 6.95 1.80
CA TYR A 122 3.34 5.72 2.35
C TYR A 122 4.24 4.57 1.91
N LEU A 123 5.00 4.02 2.84
CA LEU A 123 6.01 2.99 2.58
C LEU A 123 5.56 1.63 3.11
N VAL A 124 5.55 0.65 2.22
CA VAL A 124 5.12 -0.73 2.49
C VAL A 124 6.26 -1.68 2.22
N THR A 125 6.46 -2.63 3.14
CA THR A 125 7.30 -3.81 2.91
C THR A 125 6.50 -5.08 3.22
N LYS A 126 7.12 -6.23 2.97
CA LYS A 126 6.49 -7.53 3.14
C LYS A 126 7.39 -8.49 3.91
N VAL A 127 6.76 -9.43 4.61
CA VAL A 127 7.41 -10.53 5.33
C VAL A 127 7.03 -11.87 4.73
N GLU A 128 7.97 -12.81 4.71
CA GLU A 128 7.81 -14.16 4.14
C GLU A 128 7.31 -15.21 5.15
N THR A 129 6.98 -14.78 6.36
CA THR A 129 6.69 -15.66 7.48
C THR A 129 5.51 -15.14 8.29
N THR A 130 4.85 -16.06 8.99
CA THR A 130 3.80 -15.76 9.97
C THR A 130 4.23 -16.10 11.40
N VAL A 131 5.44 -16.64 11.59
CA VAL A 131 5.98 -16.97 12.90
C VAL A 131 6.37 -15.66 13.62
N PRO A 132 5.82 -15.34 14.80
CA PRO A 132 5.97 -14.02 15.40
C PRO A 132 7.40 -13.51 15.60
N ALA A 133 8.31 -14.39 16.03
CA ALA A 133 9.72 -14.02 16.23
C ALA A 133 10.41 -13.70 14.90
N GLU A 134 10.14 -14.49 13.86
CA GLU A 134 10.71 -14.27 12.53
C GLU A 134 10.13 -13.01 11.86
N VAL A 135 8.84 -12.73 12.07
CA VAL A 135 8.21 -11.47 11.63
C VAL A 135 8.92 -10.28 12.26
N ARG A 136 9.19 -10.32 13.57
CA ARG A 136 9.91 -9.24 14.27
C ARG A 136 11.29 -9.01 13.66
N SER A 137 12.11 -10.06 13.53
CA SER A 137 13.45 -9.93 12.96
C SER A 137 13.42 -9.47 11.50
N ALA A 138 12.44 -9.90 10.70
CA ALA A 138 12.29 -9.44 9.32
C ALA A 138 11.90 -7.95 9.23
N VAL A 139 11.08 -7.46 10.16
CA VAL A 139 10.71 -6.05 10.26
C VAL A 139 11.90 -5.21 10.71
N GLU A 140 12.65 -5.63 11.74
CA GLU A 140 13.86 -4.92 12.22
C GLU A 140 14.90 -4.78 11.10
N LYS A 141 15.19 -5.87 10.40
CA LYS A 141 16.05 -5.84 9.21
C LYS A 141 15.53 -4.90 8.13
N SER A 142 14.21 -4.92 7.88
CA SER A 142 13.59 -4.03 6.91
C SER A 142 13.74 -2.56 7.26
N LEU A 143 13.59 -2.20 8.55
CA LEU A 143 13.76 -0.83 9.04
C LEU A 143 15.20 -0.35 8.87
N GLU A 144 16.18 -1.21 9.17
CA GLU A 144 17.60 -0.95 8.94
C GLU A 144 17.90 -0.68 7.45
N GLU A 145 17.50 -1.60 6.56
CA GLU A 145 17.75 -1.47 5.12
C GLU A 145 17.00 -0.27 4.52
N LEU A 146 15.77 0.00 4.95
CA LEU A 146 14.98 1.17 4.52
C LEU A 146 15.41 2.47 5.19
N GLN A 147 16.37 2.42 6.11
CA GLN A 147 16.91 3.59 6.81
C GLN A 147 15.80 4.44 7.47
N THR A 148 14.82 3.79 8.10
CA THR A 148 13.68 4.43 8.76
C THR A 148 13.30 3.68 10.03
N ASP A 149 12.68 4.38 10.97
CA ASP A 149 12.17 3.88 12.25
C ASP A 149 10.70 3.40 12.18
N TYR A 150 9.99 3.60 11.07
CA TYR A 150 8.62 3.12 10.92
C TYR A 150 8.25 2.73 9.48
N LEU A 151 7.23 1.88 9.37
CA LEU A 151 6.57 1.48 8.12
C LEU A 151 5.10 1.88 8.19
N ASP A 152 4.51 2.28 7.06
CA ASP A 152 3.08 2.62 7.01
C ASP A 152 2.20 1.37 6.95
N ALA A 153 2.71 0.29 6.34
CA ALA A 153 2.13 -1.04 6.44
C ALA A 153 3.18 -2.14 6.26
N ILE A 154 2.89 -3.29 6.85
CA ILE A 154 3.59 -4.56 6.61
C ILE A 154 2.57 -5.53 6.04
N LEU A 155 2.92 -6.19 4.94
CA LEU A 155 2.08 -7.24 4.33
C LEU A 155 2.74 -8.61 4.51
N ILE A 156 1.93 -9.66 4.52
CA ILE A 156 2.43 -11.02 4.37
C ILE A 156 2.59 -11.26 2.87
N HIS A 157 3.82 -11.48 2.40
CA HIS A 157 4.17 -11.44 0.96
C HIS A 157 3.51 -12.59 0.20
N GLY A 158 3.53 -13.77 0.81
CA GLY A 158 2.92 -14.97 0.30
C GLY A 158 2.75 -15.95 1.45
N THR A 159 1.64 -16.67 1.42
CA THR A 159 1.32 -17.69 2.41
C THR A 159 1.89 -19.03 1.93
N PRO A 160 2.47 -19.89 2.79
CA PRO A 160 2.31 -21.31 2.53
C PRO A 160 0.80 -21.59 2.45
N GLY A 161 0.37 -22.53 1.59
CA GLY A 161 -1.03 -22.64 1.11
C GLY A 161 -2.15 -22.53 2.15
N LEU A 162 -3.37 -22.26 1.67
CA LEU A 162 -4.63 -21.99 2.42
C LEU A 162 -4.83 -22.76 3.74
N GLU A 163 -4.31 -23.99 3.85
CA GLU A 163 -4.39 -24.84 5.03
C GLU A 163 -3.64 -24.31 6.26
N GLN A 164 -2.71 -23.37 6.12
CA GLN A 164 -1.86 -22.89 7.21
C GLN A 164 -2.31 -21.57 7.85
N MET A 165 -3.42 -20.97 7.41
CA MET A 165 -3.83 -19.63 7.84
C MET A 165 -5.30 -19.53 8.30
N THR A 166 -5.50 -19.34 9.60
CA THR A 166 -6.66 -18.60 10.11
C THR A 166 -6.22 -17.18 10.48
N VAL A 167 -7.10 -16.19 10.31
CA VAL A 167 -6.85 -14.78 10.70
C VAL A 167 -6.30 -14.69 12.12
N ASP A 168 -6.76 -15.55 13.02
CA ASP A 168 -6.37 -15.60 14.42
C ASP A 168 -4.88 -15.94 14.65
N ARG A 169 -4.23 -16.65 13.72
CA ARG A 169 -2.79 -16.96 13.80
C ARG A 169 -1.89 -15.80 13.38
N ALA A 170 -2.35 -14.95 12.47
CA ALA A 170 -1.58 -13.81 11.96
C ALA A 170 -1.68 -12.57 12.85
N MET A 171 -2.78 -12.41 13.59
CA MET A 171 -3.06 -11.20 14.38
C MET A 171 -2.24 -10.97 15.67
N PRO A 172 -1.65 -11.98 16.36
CA PRO A 172 -0.89 -11.76 17.60
C PRO A 172 0.33 -10.84 17.43
N THR A 173 0.90 -10.74 16.23
CA THR A 173 2.06 -9.87 15.92
C THR A 173 1.70 -8.39 15.81
N SER A 174 0.43 -8.04 15.65
CA SER A 174 -0.01 -6.64 15.45
C SER A 174 -0.13 -5.82 16.74
N ARG A 175 -0.10 -6.46 17.92
CA ARG A 175 -0.50 -5.81 19.18
C ARG A 175 0.63 -5.29 20.06
N HIS A 176 1.91 -5.57 19.78
CA HIS A 176 3.03 -5.02 20.55
C HIS A 176 4.35 -5.01 19.75
N PHE A 177 4.59 -3.91 19.04
CA PHE A 177 5.95 -3.47 18.75
C PHE A 177 6.31 -2.39 19.77
N PRO A 178 6.89 -2.76 20.94
CA PRO A 178 7.52 -1.75 21.77
C PRO A 178 8.69 -1.19 20.97
N VAL A 179 8.63 0.09 20.66
CA VAL A 179 9.75 0.87 20.15
C VAL A 179 10.78 0.91 21.29
N MET A 180 12.01 0.47 21.03
CA MET A 180 13.14 0.69 21.94
C MET A 180 13.64 2.12 21.80
#